data_AF-G1VDE2-F1
#
_entry.id   AF-G1VDE2-F1
#
_cell.length_a   1.000
_cell.length_b   1.000
_cell.length_c   1.000
_cell.angle_alpha   90.00
_cell.angle_beta   90.00
_cell.angle_gamma   90.00
#
_symmetry.space_group_name_H-M   'P 1'
#
loop_
_entity.id
_entity.type
_entity.pdbx_description
1 polymer ?
#
loop_
_entity_poly.entity_id
_entity_poly.type
_entity_poly.pdbx_seq_one_letter_code
_entity_poly.pdbx_strand_id
1 'polypeptide(L)' 'MPTKQGPTFQSIMQDLKNKKYAPIYMLMGEESYYIDQISGYIAEHVLSPEERDF' A
#
# COMPACT_ATOMS: atom_id res chain seq x y z
N MET A 1 14.96 -12.01 20.36
CA MET A 1 13.55 -11.69 20.02
C MET A 1 13.41 -11.84 18.51
N PRO A 2 12.46 -12.61 17.96
CA PRO A 2 12.27 -12.64 16.51
C PRO A 2 11.71 -11.28 16.09
N THR A 3 12.49 -10.51 15.35
CA THR A 3 12.01 -9.31 14.66
C THR A 3 10.92 -9.77 13.70
N LYS A 4 9.66 -9.41 13.97
CA LYS A 4 8.57 -9.58 13.01
C LYS A 4 8.97 -8.78 11.76
N GLN A 5 9.40 -9.49 10.72
CA GLN A 5 9.65 -8.90 9.43
C GLN A 5 8.28 -8.47 8.87
N GLY A 6 8.14 -7.19 8.56
CA GLY A 6 6.91 -6.64 7.99
C GLY A 6 6.63 -7.20 6.60
N PRO A 7 5.43 -6.96 6.04
CA PRO A 7 5.11 -7.33 4.67
C PRO A 7 6.04 -6.60 3.69
N THR A 8 6.47 -7.29 2.63
CA THR A 8 7.29 -6.69 1.57
C THR A 8 6.43 -5.89 0.59
N PHE A 9 7.05 -4.94 -0.11
CA PHE A 9 6.39 -4.19 -1.19
C PHE A 9 5.65 -5.09 -2.18
N GLN A 10 6.30 -6.17 -2.63
CA GLN A 10 5.70 -7.12 -3.57
C GLN A 10 4.45 -7.79 -3.02
N SER A 11 4.47 -8.21 -1.75
CA SER A 11 3.30 -8.81 -1.10
C SER A 11 2.14 -7.82 -1.05
N ILE A 12 2.41 -6.58 -0.63
CA ILE A 12 1.39 -5.53 -0.55
C ILE A 12 0.79 -5.28 -1.94
N MET A 13 1.62 -5.11 -2.96
CA MET A 13 1.16 -4.83 -4.32
C MET A 13 0.34 -5.98 -4.90
N GLN A 14 0.68 -7.23 -4.57
CA GLN A 14 -0.09 -8.39 -5.00
C GLN A 14 -1.46 -8.46 -4.31
N ASP A 15 -1.52 -8.15 -3.02
CA ASP A 15 -2.79 -8.06 -2.29
C ASP A 15 -3.69 -6.95 -2.84
N LEU A 16 -3.12 -5.76 -3.12
CA LEU A 16 -3.84 -4.65 -3.74
C LEU A 16 -4.43 -5.04 -5.12
N LYS A 17 -3.66 -5.75 -5.95
CA LYS A 17 -4.12 -6.26 -7.26
C LYS A 17 -5.22 -7.32 -7.12
N ASN A 18 -5.15 -8.14 -6.07
CA ASN A 18 -6.15 -9.14 -5.76
C ASN A 18 -7.38 -8.56 -5.04
N LYS A 19 -7.48 -7.24 -4.88
CA LYS A 19 -8.54 -6.54 -4.14
C LYS A 19 -8.66 -6.98 -2.67
N LYS A 20 -7.54 -7.43 -2.08
CA LYS A 20 -7.43 -7.77 -0.67
C LYS A 20 -6.85 -6.58 0.08
N TYR A 21 -7.72 -5.65 0.44
CA TYR A 21 -7.32 -4.43 1.12
C TYR A 21 -7.23 -4.63 2.63
N ALA A 22 -6.10 -4.25 3.21
CA ALA A 22 -6.00 -4.06 4.64
C ALA A 22 -6.73 -2.75 5.02
N PRO A 23 -7.36 -2.68 6.21
CA PRO A 23 -8.06 -1.48 6.64
C PRO A 23 -7.11 -0.29 6.86
N ILE A 24 -5.83 -0.55 7.16
CA ILE A 24 -4.80 0.47 7.42
C ILE A 24 -3.47 -0.02 6.82
N TYR A 25 -2.80 0.85 6.07
CA TYR A 25 -1.44 0.62 5.55
C TYR A 25 -0.45 1.60 6.20
N MET A 26 0.54 1.07 6.91
CA MET A 26 1.62 1.88 7.48
C MET A 26 2.85 1.76 6.58
N LEU A 27 2.99 2.70 5.66
CA LEU A 27 4.09 2.73 4.69
C LEU A 27 5.29 3.43 5.32
N MET A 28 6.31 2.66 5.66
CA MET A 28 7.56 3.15 6.26
C MET A 28 8.73 2.43 5.61
N GLY A 29 9.81 3.17 5.36
CA GLY A 29 11.02 2.63 4.75
C GLY A 29 11.97 3.74 4.36
N GLU A 30 13.22 3.37 4.09
CA GLU A 30 14.25 4.32 3.63
C GLU A 30 14.03 4.73 2.17
N GLU A 31 13.38 3.86 1.38
CA GLU A 31 13.10 4.08 -0.04
C GLU A 31 11.67 4.60 -0.25
N SER A 32 11.54 5.92 -0.41
CA SER A 32 10.26 6.59 -0.67
C SER A 32 9.58 6.13 -1.97
N TYR A 33 10.36 5.69 -2.96
CA TYR A 33 9.85 5.18 -4.24
C TYR A 33 8.74 4.12 -4.07
N TYR A 34 8.89 3.20 -3.12
CA TYR A 34 7.87 2.17 -2.88
C TYR A 34 6.61 2.72 -2.21
N ILE A 35 6.77 3.75 -1.39
CA ILE A 35 5.65 4.45 -0.75
C ILE A 35 4.81 5.12 -1.85
N ASP A 36 5.46 5.85 -2.76
CA ASP A 36 4.80 6.54 -3.88
C ASP A 36 4.10 5.56 -4.83
N GLN A 37 4.72 4.41 -5.10
CA GLN A 37 4.12 3.36 -5.93
C GLN A 37 2.86 2.77 -5.29
N ILE A 38 2.90 2.47 -3.98
CA ILE A 38 1.74 1.91 -3.27
C ILE A 38 0.62 2.96 -3.16
N SER A 39 0.96 4.17 -2.73
CA SER A 39 -0.03 5.25 -2.54
C SER A 39 -0.68 5.65 -3.86
N GLY A 40 0.10 5.78 -4.93
CA GLY A 40 -0.40 6.04 -6.28
C GLY A 40 -1.33 4.95 -6.78
N TYR A 41 -0.97 3.67 -6.58
CA TYR A 41 -1.84 2.57 -6.97
C TYR A 41 -3.17 2.58 -6.21
N ILE A 42 -3.14 2.83 -4.89
CA ILE A 42 -4.35 2.92 -4.06
C ILE A 42 -5.23 4.07 -4.54
N ALA A 43 -4.66 5.26 -4.75
CA ALA A 43 -5.42 6.42 -5.23
C ALA A 43 -6.04 6.17 -6.61
N GLU A 44 -5.33 5.49 -7.51
CA GLU A 44 -5.82 5.25 -8.87
C GLU A 44 -6.83 4.11 -9.00
N HIS A 45 -6.68 3.04 -8.23
CA HIS A 45 -7.40 1.78 -8.46
C HIS A 45 -8.33 1.39 -7.32
N VAL A 46 -8.14 1.95 -6.12
CA VAL A 46 -8.88 1.54 -4.91
C VAL A 46 -9.86 2.62 -4.48
N LEU A 47 -9.45 3.90 -4.53
CA LEU A 47 -10.32 5.02 -4.19
C LEU A 47 -11.27 5.35 -5.34
N SER A 48 -12.53 5.59 -5.01
CA SER A 48 -13.46 6.23 -5.93
C SER A 48 -13.03 7.69 -6.19
N PRO A 49 -13.44 8.30 -7.32
CA PRO A 49 -13.07 9.69 -7.62
C PRO A 49 -13.42 10.67 -6.48
N GLU A 50 -14.51 10.40 -5.79
CA GLU A 50 -15.04 11.18 -4.66
C GLU A 50 -14.14 11.08 -3.42
N GLU A 51 -13.45 9.95 -3.22
CA GLU A 51 -12.53 9.72 -2.10
C GLU A 51 -11.10 10.24 -2.37
N ARG A 52 -10.79 10.61 -3.62
CA ARG A 52 -9.45 11.11 -4.00
C ARG A 52 -9.23 12.59 -3.71
N ASP A 53 -10.31 13.38 -3.64
CA ASP A 53 -10.27 14.82 -3.42
C ASP A 53 -10.27 15.22 -1.93
N PHE A 54 -10.34 14.23 -1.02
CA PHE A 54 -10.37 14.42 0.43
C PHE A 54 -8.99 14.19 1.08
#